data_AF-A0A2G2WEJ1-F1
#
_entry.id   AF-A0A2G2WEJ1-F1
#
_cell.length_a   1.000
_cell.length_b   1.000
_cell.length_c   1.000
_cell.angle_alpha   90.00
_cell.angle_beta   90.00
_cell.angle_gamma   90.00
#
_symmetry.space_group_name_H-M   'P 1'
#
loop_
_entity.id
_entity.type
_entity.pdbx_description
1 polymer ?
#
loop_
_entity_poly.entity_id
_entity_poly.type
_entity_poly.pdbx_seq_one_letter_code
_entity_poly.pdbx_strand_id
1 'polypeptide(L)'
;MRVKVISRSTDEFTRERSQDLQRVFRNFDPNLRPQEKAVEYVRALNAAKLEKIFARPFVGAMDGHIDAVSCMAKNPNHLKGIFSGSMDGDVRLWDLATRRTVRQFPGHQGAVRGLTVSTDGQILVSCGTDCTLRLWKVPVDTIMESDDGSDNSSQPLAVHVWKNAFWGVDHQWDGDLFATAGAQVDIWNHNRSQPVNSFEWGKDTVTSIRFNPGEPNLLATSASDRSISIYDLRLSTPARKVIMRTKTNSIAWNPMEPMNFTAANDDGSCYSYDVRKLNEAKCVHKDHVSSVMDIDYSPTGREFVTGSYDRSVRIFQYNGGHSREMYHTKRMQRVFCVKFSCDASYIISGSDDTNLRLWKAKASEQLGVILPREKKKHEYLEAVKNRYKHLSEIKRIIRHRHLPKPIYKATKQIREITDSERRKEERRKAHSAPGSIQNKPLRTRRIVKEVE
;
A
#
# COMPACT_ATOMS: atom_id res chain seq x y z
N MET A 1 74.90 15.92 -9.14
CA MET A 1 73.75 15.06 -8.77
C MET A 1 72.65 15.94 -8.17
N ARG A 2 71.44 15.95 -8.73
CA ARG A 2 70.29 16.61 -8.08
C ARG A 2 69.55 15.56 -7.25
N VAL A 3 69.81 15.56 -5.95
CA VAL A 3 69.10 14.68 -5.01
C VAL A 3 67.86 15.42 -4.53
N LYS A 4 66.68 14.86 -4.81
CA LYS A 4 65.40 15.36 -4.29
C LYS A 4 64.77 14.28 -3.42
N VAL A 5 64.48 14.62 -2.18
CA VAL A 5 63.90 13.71 -1.18
C VAL A 5 62.52 14.22 -0.79
N ILE A 6 61.65 13.33 -0.30
CA ILE A 6 60.32 13.72 0.20
C ILE A 6 60.50 14.49 1.51
N SER A 7 60.30 15.81 1.47
CA SER A 7 60.21 16.67 2.65
C SER A 7 58.73 16.95 2.95
N ARG A 8 58.27 16.66 4.18
CA ARG A 8 56.92 16.98 4.64
C ARG A 8 57.01 18.04 5.73
N SER A 9 56.47 19.23 5.48
CA SER A 9 56.40 20.28 6.52
C SER A 9 55.25 20.00 7.47
N THR A 10 55.45 20.16 8.78
CA THR A 10 54.39 20.00 9.78
C THR A 10 53.22 20.92 9.52
N ASP A 11 53.50 22.14 9.05
CA ASP A 11 52.52 23.22 8.85
C ASP A 11 51.53 22.89 7.72
N GLU A 12 51.88 21.98 6.81
CA GLU A 12 50.98 21.51 5.75
C GLU A 12 49.91 20.54 6.28
N PHE A 13 50.20 19.83 7.38
CA PHE A 13 49.35 18.77 7.93
C PHE A 13 48.67 19.16 9.25
N THR A 14 49.21 20.14 9.96
CA THR A 14 48.63 20.67 11.20
C THR A 14 47.66 21.81 10.92
N ARG A 15 46.75 22.04 11.87
CA ARG A 15 45.85 23.19 11.86
C ARG A 15 46.61 24.42 12.34
N GLU A 16 46.41 25.56 11.69
CA GLU A 16 47.01 26.83 12.10
C GLU A 16 46.30 27.39 13.35
N ARG A 17 44.97 27.30 13.41
CA ARG A 17 44.16 27.67 14.59
C ARG A 17 43.42 26.46 15.16
N SER A 18 43.08 26.50 16.45
CA SER A 18 42.34 25.43 17.13
C SER A 18 40.94 25.18 16.54
N GLN A 19 40.30 26.21 15.98
CA GLN A 19 38.97 26.14 15.37
C GLN A 19 38.96 25.59 13.93
N ASP A 20 40.12 25.51 13.29
CA ASP A 20 40.20 25.08 11.90
C ASP A 20 40.04 23.56 11.76
N LEU A 21 39.45 23.15 10.64
CA LEU A 21 39.31 21.75 10.26
C LEU A 21 40.67 21.18 9.87
N GLN A 22 40.96 19.97 10.36
CA GLN A 22 42.17 19.26 9.97
C GLN A 22 42.15 18.94 8.46
N ARG A 23 43.23 19.29 7.76
CA ARG A 23 43.41 18.96 6.34
C ARG A 23 43.61 17.46 6.18
N VAL A 24 42.79 16.81 5.35
CA VAL A 24 42.87 15.38 5.07
C VAL A 24 43.27 15.17 3.62
N PHE A 25 44.51 14.77 3.40
CA PHE A 25 45.02 14.41 2.07
C PHE A 25 44.59 12.98 1.71
N ARG A 26 44.16 12.78 0.46
CA ARG A 26 43.66 11.48 -0.03
C ARG A 26 44.47 11.06 -1.25
N ASN A 27 45.01 9.85 -1.21
CA ASN A 27 45.53 9.15 -2.37
C ASN A 27 44.56 8.02 -2.74
N PHE A 28 44.19 7.94 -4.02
CA PHE A 28 43.22 6.97 -4.55
C PHE A 28 43.89 5.78 -5.27
N ASP A 29 45.21 5.66 -5.18
CA ASP A 29 45.96 4.54 -5.75
C ASP A 29 45.45 3.19 -5.17
N PRO A 30 44.98 2.24 -6.02
CA PRO A 30 44.45 0.95 -5.57
C PRO A 30 45.47 0.12 -4.77
N ASN A 31 46.77 0.30 -5.02
CA ASN A 31 47.84 -0.41 -4.31
C ASN A 31 47.87 -0.08 -2.81
N LEU A 32 47.44 1.12 -2.42
CA LEU A 32 47.32 1.52 -1.01
C LEU A 32 46.07 0.93 -0.34
N ARG A 33 45.14 0.33 -1.10
CA ARG A 33 43.89 -0.25 -0.62
C ARG A 33 43.66 -1.66 -1.17
N PRO A 34 44.54 -2.63 -0.85
CA PRO A 34 44.53 -3.96 -1.47
C PRO A 34 43.26 -4.78 -1.18
N GLN A 35 42.54 -4.49 -0.09
CA GLN A 35 41.39 -5.27 0.37
C GLN A 35 40.03 -4.58 0.15
N GLU A 36 39.88 -3.81 -0.93
CA GLU A 36 38.66 -3.03 -1.19
C GLU A 36 37.38 -3.87 -1.11
N LYS A 37 37.34 -5.03 -1.82
CA LYS A 37 36.16 -5.90 -1.84
C LYS A 37 35.81 -6.49 -0.47
N ALA A 38 36.80 -6.89 0.32
CA ALA A 38 36.58 -7.45 1.65
C ALA A 38 36.06 -6.37 2.62
N VAL A 39 36.61 -5.15 2.54
CA VAL A 39 36.14 -4.01 3.33
C VAL A 39 34.72 -3.62 2.94
N GLU A 40 34.40 -3.59 1.64
CA GLU A 40 33.02 -3.34 1.18
C GLU A 40 32.05 -4.43 1.63
N TYR A 41 32.47 -5.71 1.59
CA TYR A 41 31.65 -6.81 2.10
C TYR A 41 31.31 -6.65 3.58
N VAL A 42 32.30 -6.33 4.42
CA VAL A 42 32.08 -6.09 5.86
C VAL A 42 31.17 -4.88 6.08
N ARG A 43 31.31 -3.82 5.27
CA ARG A 43 30.39 -2.67 5.29
C ARG A 43 28.97 -3.08 4.92
N ALA A 44 28.78 -3.91 3.91
CA ALA A 44 27.48 -4.44 3.50
C ALA A 44 26.84 -5.29 4.62
N LEU A 45 27.63 -6.16 5.24
CA LEU A 45 27.20 -7.01 6.35
C LEU A 45 26.78 -6.17 7.56
N ASN A 46 27.58 -5.16 7.92
CA ASN A 46 27.26 -4.23 8.99
C ASN A 46 26.01 -3.41 8.66
N ALA A 47 25.86 -2.93 7.42
CA ALA A 47 24.65 -2.23 6.98
C ALA A 47 23.40 -3.09 7.16
N ALA A 48 23.44 -4.36 6.73
CA ALA A 48 22.33 -5.29 6.86
C ALA A 48 21.99 -5.58 8.33
N LYS A 49 22.99 -5.69 9.21
CA LYS A 49 22.80 -5.86 10.66
C LYS A 49 22.19 -4.60 11.30
N LEU A 50 22.74 -3.43 11.00
CA LEU A 50 22.25 -2.14 11.51
C LEU A 50 20.80 -1.89 11.10
N GLU A 51 20.45 -2.17 9.85
CA GLU A 51 19.06 -2.07 9.36
C GLU A 51 18.11 -2.93 10.20
N LYS A 52 18.52 -4.13 10.60
CA LYS A 52 17.69 -5.03 11.43
C LYS A 52 17.60 -4.57 12.89
N ILE A 53 18.68 -4.01 13.44
CA ILE A 53 18.70 -3.48 14.80
C ILE A 53 17.81 -2.23 14.90
N PHE A 54 17.87 -1.37 13.90
CA PHE A 54 17.09 -0.13 13.84
C PHE A 54 15.69 -0.31 13.27
N ALA A 55 15.30 -1.51 12.81
CA ALA A 55 13.97 -1.79 12.31
C ALA A 55 12.91 -1.68 13.42
N ARG A 56 12.36 -0.48 13.58
CA ARG A 56 11.29 -0.14 14.53
C ARG A 56 10.17 0.55 13.75
N PRO A 57 9.31 -0.25 13.09
CA PRO A 57 8.32 0.28 12.16
C PRO A 57 7.13 0.94 12.86
N PHE A 58 6.72 0.49 14.05
CA PHE A 58 5.55 1.00 14.74
C PHE A 58 5.82 2.41 15.30
N VAL A 59 4.99 3.39 14.93
CA VAL A 59 5.09 4.79 15.37
C VAL A 59 4.11 5.08 16.49
N GLY A 60 2.85 4.65 16.34
CA GLY A 60 1.80 4.89 17.32
C GLY A 60 0.47 4.26 16.92
N ALA A 61 -0.43 4.18 17.88
CA ALA A 61 -1.82 3.82 17.67
C ALA A 61 -2.70 5.05 17.93
N MET A 62 -3.82 5.10 17.22
CA MET A 62 -4.86 6.09 17.31
C MET A 62 -6.13 5.34 17.71
N ASP A 63 -6.62 5.63 18.91
CA ASP A 63 -7.77 4.98 19.53
C ASP A 63 -8.94 5.95 19.60
N GLY A 64 -10.16 5.46 19.40
CA GLY A 64 -11.36 6.29 19.41
C GLY A 64 -12.57 5.71 18.70
N HIS A 65 -12.42 4.66 17.88
CA HIS A 65 -13.57 3.90 17.35
C HIS A 65 -14.00 2.82 18.35
N ILE A 66 -15.30 2.48 18.34
CA ILE A 66 -15.90 1.52 19.28
C ILE A 66 -15.87 0.10 18.70
N ASP A 67 -16.02 -0.01 17.38
CA ASP A 67 -15.96 -1.24 16.59
C ASP A 67 -14.91 -1.14 15.45
N ALA A 68 -14.83 -2.19 14.64
CA ALA A 68 -13.84 -2.40 13.61
C ALA A 68 -13.78 -1.26 12.58
N VAL A 69 -12.55 -0.85 12.23
CA VAL A 69 -12.33 0.13 11.15
C VAL A 69 -12.44 -0.57 9.80
N SER A 70 -13.53 -0.33 9.10
CA SER A 70 -13.89 -0.98 7.84
C SER A 70 -13.24 -0.31 6.63
N CYS A 71 -13.14 1.01 6.62
CA CYS A 71 -12.70 1.80 5.47
C CYS A 71 -11.93 3.05 5.87
N MET A 72 -11.09 3.53 4.95
CA MET A 72 -10.24 4.70 5.15
C MET A 72 -10.09 5.49 3.86
N ALA A 73 -10.00 6.81 4.01
CA ALA A 73 -9.69 7.74 2.94
C ALA A 73 -8.62 8.73 3.38
N LYS A 74 -7.72 9.07 2.46
CA LYS A 74 -6.72 10.12 2.64
C LYS A 74 -7.13 11.33 1.80
N ASN A 75 -6.80 12.52 2.27
CA ASN A 75 -6.96 13.73 1.47
C ASN A 75 -5.72 13.89 0.56
N PRO A 76 -5.88 13.94 -0.79
CA PRO A 76 -4.75 14.16 -1.69
C PRO A 76 -4.00 15.47 -1.44
N ASN A 77 -4.72 16.54 -1.07
CA ASN A 77 -4.16 17.88 -0.88
C ASN A 77 -3.56 18.10 0.51
N HIS A 78 -3.98 17.32 1.49
CA HIS A 78 -3.62 17.55 2.88
C HIS A 78 -2.95 16.32 3.52
N LEU A 79 -1.68 16.48 3.89
CA LEU A 79 -0.85 15.37 4.36
C LEU A 79 -1.23 14.85 5.76
N LYS A 80 -1.68 15.71 6.67
CA LYS A 80 -1.87 15.33 8.09
C LYS A 80 -3.19 14.63 8.35
N GLY A 81 -4.21 14.91 7.53
CA GLY A 81 -5.60 14.51 7.76
C GLY A 81 -5.92 13.15 7.13
N ILE A 82 -6.43 12.23 7.94
CA ILE A 82 -6.96 10.94 7.46
C ILE A 82 -8.37 10.74 7.98
N PHE A 83 -9.24 10.23 7.11
CA PHE A 83 -10.59 9.83 7.46
C PHE A 83 -10.66 8.32 7.65
N SER A 84 -11.39 7.89 8.67
CA SER A 84 -11.69 6.48 8.88
C SER A 84 -13.15 6.28 9.25
N GLY A 85 -13.71 5.19 8.77
CA GLY A 85 -15.08 4.77 9.01
C GLY A 85 -15.09 3.48 9.79
N SER A 86 -15.92 3.46 10.84
CA SER A 86 -16.16 2.26 11.65
C SER A 86 -17.41 1.51 11.17
N MET A 87 -17.47 0.25 11.55
CA MET A 87 -18.69 -0.56 11.47
C MET A 87 -19.82 -0.03 12.37
N ASP A 88 -19.50 0.83 13.36
CA ASP A 88 -20.48 1.53 14.21
C ASP A 88 -21.35 2.55 13.48
N GLY A 89 -20.94 3.00 12.29
CA GLY A 89 -21.56 4.14 11.59
C GLY A 89 -20.85 5.47 11.81
N ASP A 90 -19.87 5.52 12.72
CA ASP A 90 -19.06 6.71 12.96
C ASP A 90 -17.98 6.88 11.89
N VAL A 91 -17.86 8.12 11.38
CA VAL A 91 -16.70 8.55 10.60
C VAL A 91 -15.89 9.54 11.42
N ARG A 92 -14.56 9.41 11.44
CA ARG A 92 -13.66 10.26 12.22
C ARG A 92 -12.56 10.84 11.34
N LEU A 93 -12.21 12.11 11.58
CA LEU A 93 -11.03 12.77 11.03
C LEU A 93 -9.90 12.72 12.06
N TRP A 94 -8.75 12.24 11.63
CA TRP A 94 -7.54 12.09 12.43
C TRP A 94 -6.47 13.04 11.94
N ASP A 95 -5.78 13.67 12.88
CA ASP A 95 -4.51 14.33 12.59
C ASP A 95 -3.36 13.37 12.90
N LEU A 96 -2.58 13.03 11.88
CA LEU A 96 -1.42 12.14 11.99
C LEU A 96 -0.28 12.71 12.83
N ALA A 97 -0.14 14.04 12.93
CA ALA A 97 0.93 14.66 13.68
C ALA A 97 0.67 14.56 15.19
N THR A 98 -0.51 14.97 15.64
CA THR A 98 -0.92 14.88 17.05
C THR A 98 -1.42 13.48 17.44
N ARG A 99 -1.83 12.66 16.45
CA ARG A 99 -2.42 11.31 16.62
C ARG A 99 -3.70 11.33 17.44
N ARG A 100 -4.49 12.39 17.29
CA ARG A 100 -5.78 12.57 17.98
C ARG A 100 -6.91 12.68 16.96
N THR A 101 -8.11 12.37 17.44
CA THR A 101 -9.35 12.65 16.72
C THR A 101 -9.56 14.17 16.69
N VAL A 102 -9.66 14.74 15.50
CA VAL A 102 -9.96 16.17 15.31
C VAL A 102 -11.47 16.35 15.32
N ARG A 103 -12.18 15.56 14.50
CA ARG A 103 -13.64 15.66 14.36
C ARG A 103 -14.31 14.32 14.23
N GLN A 104 -15.58 14.29 14.65
CA GLN A 104 -16.46 13.14 14.49
C GLN A 104 -17.62 13.54 13.55
N PHE A 105 -18.00 12.62 12.68
CA PHE A 105 -19.09 12.76 11.72
C PHE A 105 -20.11 11.67 12.03
N PRO A 106 -20.88 11.79 13.13
CA PRO A 106 -21.86 10.80 13.50
C PRO A 106 -23.08 10.91 12.57
N GLY A 107 -23.64 9.76 12.19
CA GLY A 107 -24.99 9.78 11.64
C GLY A 107 -25.39 8.59 10.80
N HIS A 108 -24.46 7.77 10.29
CA HIS A 108 -24.86 6.51 9.68
C HIS A 108 -25.44 5.58 10.75
N GLN A 109 -26.55 4.92 10.42
CA GLN A 109 -27.21 3.97 11.33
C GLN A 109 -26.66 2.55 11.18
N GLY A 110 -25.92 2.30 10.10
CA GLY A 110 -25.24 1.05 9.84
C GLY A 110 -23.78 1.28 9.52
N ALA A 111 -23.08 0.20 9.22
CA ALA A 111 -21.66 0.23 8.95
C ALA A 111 -21.30 1.10 7.75
N VAL A 112 -20.30 1.95 7.94
CA VAL A 112 -19.68 2.69 6.84
C VAL A 112 -18.84 1.69 6.06
N ARG A 113 -19.08 1.55 4.76
CA ARG A 113 -18.34 0.60 3.90
C ARG A 113 -17.42 1.31 2.92
N GLY A 114 -17.79 2.52 2.52
CA GLY A 114 -17.01 3.35 1.61
C GLY A 114 -16.78 4.73 2.19
N LEU A 115 -15.55 5.21 2.02
CA LEU A 115 -15.16 6.60 2.26
C LEU A 115 -14.27 7.06 1.12
N THR A 116 -14.50 8.27 0.64
CA THR A 116 -13.60 8.95 -0.29
C THR A 116 -13.64 10.46 -0.07
N VAL A 117 -12.55 11.12 -0.42
CA VAL A 117 -12.41 12.57 -0.31
C VAL A 117 -12.32 13.11 -1.74
N SER A 118 -13.03 14.20 -2.00
CA SER A 118 -12.89 14.94 -3.25
C SER A 118 -11.44 15.36 -3.46
N THR A 119 -10.98 15.37 -4.70
CA THR A 119 -9.63 15.83 -5.03
C THR A 119 -9.33 17.25 -4.57
N ASP A 120 -10.33 18.13 -4.50
CA ASP A 120 -10.17 19.48 -3.93
C ASP A 120 -9.93 19.47 -2.41
N GLY A 121 -10.23 18.34 -1.76
CA GLY A 121 -10.06 18.16 -0.31
C GLY A 121 -11.16 18.78 0.53
N GLN A 122 -12.19 19.38 -0.08
CA GLN A 122 -13.26 20.12 0.60
C GLN A 122 -14.48 19.26 0.93
N ILE A 123 -14.74 18.21 0.17
CA ILE A 123 -15.92 17.36 0.32
C ILE A 123 -15.48 15.94 0.66
N LEU A 124 -16.06 15.37 1.71
CA LEU A 124 -15.95 13.95 2.06
C LEU A 124 -17.25 13.26 1.69
N VAL A 125 -17.15 12.13 1.01
CA VAL A 125 -18.29 11.27 0.68
C VAL A 125 -18.20 10.00 1.50
N SER A 126 -19.26 9.71 2.26
CA SER A 126 -19.39 8.47 3.02
C SER A 126 -20.59 7.64 2.56
N CYS A 127 -20.41 6.33 2.60
CA CYS A 127 -21.35 5.38 2.05
C CYS A 127 -21.55 4.21 3.03
N GLY A 128 -22.80 3.89 3.36
CA GLY A 128 -23.13 2.91 4.39
C GLY A 128 -24.04 1.75 3.94
N THR A 129 -24.16 0.76 4.81
CA THR A 129 -25.15 -0.33 4.67
C THR A 129 -26.58 0.12 4.95
N ASP A 130 -26.76 1.32 5.50
CA ASP A 130 -28.05 1.97 5.72
C ASP A 130 -28.70 2.53 4.44
N CYS A 131 -28.14 2.18 3.27
CA CYS A 131 -28.55 2.68 1.96
C CYS A 131 -28.47 4.21 1.83
N THR A 132 -27.68 4.87 2.68
CA THR A 132 -27.46 6.30 2.62
C THR A 132 -26.07 6.65 2.11
N LEU A 133 -26.02 7.69 1.28
CA LEU A 133 -24.81 8.37 0.87
C LEU A 133 -24.83 9.77 1.48
N ARG A 134 -23.75 10.15 2.16
CA ARG A 134 -23.65 11.45 2.83
C ARG A 134 -22.46 12.23 2.32
N LEU A 135 -22.71 13.50 2.02
CA LEU A 135 -21.68 14.48 1.68
C LEU A 135 -21.41 15.35 2.91
N TRP A 136 -20.15 15.48 3.27
CA TRP A 136 -19.70 16.29 4.41
C TRP A 136 -18.75 17.36 3.91
N LYS A 137 -18.90 18.58 4.42
CA LYS A 137 -17.92 19.64 4.20
C LYS A 137 -16.75 19.42 5.16
N VAL A 138 -15.54 19.33 4.62
CA VAL A 138 -14.29 19.25 5.37
C VAL A 138 -13.74 20.66 5.53
N PRO A 139 -13.75 21.25 6.74
CA PRO A 139 -13.11 22.54 6.96
C PRO A 139 -11.61 22.31 7.11
N VAL A 140 -10.90 22.53 6.01
CA VAL A 140 -9.44 22.41 5.91
C VAL A 140 -8.73 23.39 6.85
N ASP A 141 -9.32 24.56 7.08
CA ASP A 141 -8.71 25.64 7.88
C ASP A 141 -8.53 25.29 9.37
N THR A 142 -9.45 24.54 9.97
CA THR A 142 -9.38 24.12 11.39
C THR A 142 -8.38 22.99 11.69
N ILE A 143 -7.74 22.38 10.70
CA ILE A 143 -6.70 21.37 10.96
C ILE A 143 -5.41 22.03 11.49
N MET A 144 -5.28 23.35 11.34
CA MET A 144 -4.12 24.11 11.82
C MET A 144 -4.32 24.75 13.20
N GLU A 145 -5.55 25.03 13.62
CA GLU A 145 -5.86 25.75 14.87
C GLU A 145 -7.22 25.32 15.44
N SER A 146 -7.24 24.37 16.38
CA SER A 146 -8.31 24.29 17.41
C SER A 146 -7.93 23.29 18.50
N ASP A 147 -7.13 23.76 19.45
CA ASP A 147 -7.25 23.35 20.85
C ASP A 147 -8.36 24.24 21.41
N ASP A 148 -9.64 23.82 21.31
CA ASP A 148 -10.71 24.29 22.20
C ASP A 148 -12.07 23.61 21.92
N GLY A 149 -12.47 22.72 22.84
CA GLY A 149 -13.69 22.85 23.64
C GLY A 149 -15.11 22.85 23.04
N SER A 150 -15.34 22.96 21.74
CA SER A 150 -16.72 22.99 21.18
C SER A 150 -17.11 21.69 20.45
N ASP A 151 -18.37 21.26 20.56
CA ASP A 151 -18.93 20.03 19.99
C ASP A 151 -18.40 19.71 18.58
N ASN A 152 -17.51 18.72 18.51
CA ASN A 152 -16.78 18.32 17.30
C ASN A 152 -17.61 17.50 16.30
N SER A 153 -18.94 17.59 16.36
CA SER A 153 -19.87 16.91 15.46
C SER A 153 -20.24 17.82 14.29
N SER A 154 -19.82 17.48 13.08
CA SER A 154 -20.27 18.17 11.86
C SER A 154 -21.59 17.58 11.35
N GLN A 155 -22.48 18.43 10.85
CA GLN A 155 -23.69 17.99 10.14
C GLN A 155 -23.39 17.65 8.66
N PRO A 156 -24.13 16.71 8.06
CA PRO A 156 -23.98 16.39 6.63
C PRO A 156 -24.53 17.54 5.79
N LEU A 157 -23.83 17.87 4.70
CA LEU A 157 -24.27 18.87 3.72
C LEU A 157 -25.43 18.34 2.87
N ALA A 158 -25.36 17.07 2.49
CA ALA A 158 -26.43 16.37 1.79
C ALA A 158 -26.50 14.91 2.24
N VAL A 159 -27.72 14.38 2.28
CA VAL A 159 -28.00 12.96 2.52
C VAL A 159 -28.86 12.46 1.37
N HIS A 160 -28.35 11.47 0.64
CA HIS A 160 -29.06 10.80 -0.44
C HIS A 160 -29.41 9.39 0.00
N VAL A 161 -30.70 9.08 0.02
CA VAL A 161 -31.18 7.73 0.34
C VAL A 161 -31.42 6.99 -0.97
N TRP A 162 -30.87 5.79 -1.08
CA TRP A 162 -31.01 4.94 -2.25
C TRP A 162 -31.71 3.62 -1.93
N LYS A 163 -32.07 2.86 -2.96
CA LYS A 163 -32.83 1.61 -2.81
C LYS A 163 -31.99 0.46 -2.24
N ASN A 164 -30.70 0.45 -2.57
CA ASN A 164 -29.79 -0.65 -2.27
C ASN A 164 -28.65 -0.17 -1.38
N ALA A 165 -28.10 -1.11 -0.59
CA ALA A 165 -26.92 -0.86 0.22
C ALA A 165 -25.67 -0.68 -0.66
N PHE A 166 -24.74 0.12 -0.17
CA PHE A 166 -23.48 0.39 -0.84
C PHE A 166 -22.31 -0.30 -0.14
N TRP A 167 -21.34 -0.75 -0.94
CA TRP A 167 -20.15 -1.49 -0.50
C TRP A 167 -18.86 -0.69 -0.62
N GLY A 168 -18.84 0.35 -1.46
CA GLY A 168 -17.67 1.18 -1.67
C GLY A 168 -18.00 2.47 -2.40
N VAL A 169 -17.11 3.44 -2.31
CA VAL A 169 -17.19 4.70 -3.04
C VAL A 169 -15.78 5.15 -3.41
N ASP A 170 -15.65 5.81 -4.56
CA ASP A 170 -14.44 6.53 -4.91
C ASP A 170 -14.76 7.80 -5.71
N HIS A 171 -13.85 8.77 -5.66
CA HIS A 171 -14.03 10.08 -6.29
C HIS A 171 -13.14 10.20 -7.53
N GLN A 172 -13.65 10.89 -8.57
CA GLN A 172 -12.90 11.10 -9.80
C GLN A 172 -11.75 12.07 -9.56
N TRP A 173 -10.59 11.77 -10.13
CA TRP A 173 -9.47 12.70 -10.09
C TRP A 173 -9.78 13.94 -10.93
N ASP A 174 -9.59 15.15 -10.39
CA ASP A 174 -9.79 16.44 -11.11
C ASP A 174 -11.25 16.79 -11.50
N GLY A 175 -12.25 15.99 -11.11
CA GLY A 175 -13.66 16.23 -11.49
C GLY A 175 -14.65 16.17 -10.32
N ASP A 176 -15.87 16.65 -10.55
CA ASP A 176 -16.94 16.66 -9.53
C ASP A 176 -17.69 15.34 -9.39
N LEU A 177 -17.33 14.34 -10.18
CA LEU A 177 -18.02 13.06 -10.17
C LEU A 177 -17.45 12.13 -9.10
N PHE A 178 -18.31 11.29 -8.54
CA PHE A 178 -17.90 10.15 -7.75
C PHE A 178 -18.73 8.93 -8.12
N ALA A 179 -18.18 7.75 -7.89
CA ALA A 179 -18.83 6.50 -8.22
C ALA A 179 -19.03 5.67 -6.97
N THR A 180 -20.20 5.06 -6.86
CA THR A 180 -20.59 4.18 -5.76
C THR A 180 -20.70 2.75 -6.27
N ALA A 181 -20.18 1.81 -5.49
CA ALA A 181 -20.37 0.38 -5.68
C ALA A 181 -21.52 -0.10 -4.79
N GLY A 182 -22.52 -0.73 -5.40
CA GLY A 182 -23.64 -1.36 -4.70
C GLY A 182 -24.11 -2.61 -5.45
N ALA A 183 -25.41 -2.71 -5.70
CA ALA A 183 -25.95 -3.71 -6.63
C ALA A 183 -25.54 -3.42 -8.09
N GLN A 184 -25.33 -2.15 -8.41
CA GLN A 184 -24.84 -1.64 -9.68
C GLN A 184 -23.75 -0.58 -9.43
N VAL A 185 -23.11 -0.10 -10.50
CA VAL A 185 -22.15 1.00 -10.41
C VAL A 185 -22.88 2.29 -10.77
N ASP A 186 -23.14 3.13 -9.78
CA ASP A 186 -23.81 4.42 -9.97
C ASP A 186 -22.78 5.55 -9.93
N ILE A 187 -22.86 6.47 -10.90
CA ILE A 187 -22.05 7.68 -10.98
C ILE A 187 -22.89 8.85 -10.54
N TRP A 188 -22.34 9.66 -9.65
CA TRP A 188 -23.00 10.79 -9.01
C TRP A 188 -22.22 12.06 -9.28
N ASN A 189 -22.90 13.18 -9.11
CA ASN A 189 -22.30 14.51 -9.08
C ASN A 189 -22.73 15.16 -7.76
N HIS A 190 -21.85 15.93 -7.12
CA HIS A 190 -22.13 16.61 -5.85
C HIS A 190 -23.40 17.45 -5.85
N ASN A 191 -23.74 18.04 -7.00
CA ASN A 191 -24.88 18.95 -7.13
C ASN A 191 -26.23 18.25 -7.37
N ARG A 192 -26.22 16.93 -7.64
CA ARG A 192 -27.43 16.18 -8.01
C ARG A 192 -27.80 15.16 -6.95
N SER A 193 -29.09 15.06 -6.66
CA SER A 193 -29.66 14.07 -5.74
C SER A 193 -29.93 12.70 -6.38
N GLN A 194 -29.80 12.60 -7.70
CA GLN A 194 -29.95 11.37 -8.47
C GLN A 194 -28.64 11.06 -9.20
N PRO A 195 -28.33 9.76 -9.44
CA PRO A 195 -27.15 9.39 -10.19
C PRO A 195 -27.24 9.92 -11.63
N VAL A 196 -26.11 10.34 -12.18
CA VAL A 196 -25.98 10.79 -13.57
C VAL A 196 -26.11 9.61 -14.52
N ASN A 197 -25.39 8.53 -14.22
CA ASN A 197 -25.36 7.30 -15.02
C ASN A 197 -25.30 6.09 -14.07
N SER A 198 -25.94 4.98 -14.48
CA SER A 198 -25.89 3.69 -13.78
C SER A 198 -25.43 2.61 -14.76
N PHE A 199 -24.36 1.89 -14.41
CA PHE A 199 -23.86 0.77 -15.21
C PHE A 199 -24.23 -0.58 -14.57
N GLU A 200 -24.86 -1.42 -15.38
CA GLU A 200 -25.20 -2.80 -15.03
C GLU A 200 -24.59 -3.76 -16.06
N TRP A 201 -23.88 -4.80 -15.60
CA TRP A 201 -23.48 -5.95 -16.44
C TRP A 201 -24.34 -7.18 -16.13
N GLY A 202 -24.76 -7.33 -14.87
CA GLY A 202 -25.52 -8.45 -14.35
C GLY A 202 -26.06 -8.12 -12.96
N LYS A 203 -26.65 -9.10 -12.27
CA LYS A 203 -27.28 -8.91 -10.95
C LYS A 203 -26.31 -9.13 -9.78
N ASP A 204 -25.01 -9.08 -10.02
CA ASP A 204 -23.99 -9.34 -9.02
C ASP A 204 -23.56 -8.07 -8.30
N THR A 205 -23.36 -8.17 -6.99
CA THR A 205 -22.94 -7.03 -6.17
C THR A 205 -21.49 -6.66 -6.43
N VAL A 206 -21.25 -5.37 -6.59
CA VAL A 206 -19.93 -4.78 -6.74
C VAL A 206 -19.38 -4.52 -5.34
N THR A 207 -18.18 -5.02 -5.07
CA THR A 207 -17.54 -4.96 -3.75
C THR A 207 -16.64 -3.76 -3.58
N SER A 208 -15.84 -3.43 -4.59
CA SER A 208 -14.93 -2.29 -4.54
C SER A 208 -14.88 -1.54 -5.87
N ILE A 209 -14.61 -0.25 -5.78
CA ILE A 209 -14.50 0.68 -6.90
C ILE A 209 -13.28 1.57 -6.69
N ARG A 210 -12.50 1.79 -7.76
CA ARG A 210 -11.40 2.76 -7.78
C ARG A 210 -11.28 3.48 -9.11
N PHE A 211 -11.18 4.79 -9.05
CA PHE A 211 -10.79 5.63 -10.17
C PHE A 211 -9.28 5.57 -10.41
N ASN A 212 -8.91 5.66 -11.68
CA ASN A 212 -7.51 5.74 -12.07
C ASN A 212 -6.97 7.18 -11.83
N PRO A 213 -5.88 7.35 -11.06
CA PRO A 213 -5.29 8.66 -10.81
C PRO A 213 -4.77 9.39 -12.05
N GLY A 214 -4.31 8.66 -13.08
CA GLY A 214 -3.76 9.28 -14.28
C GLY A 214 -4.78 9.53 -15.39
N GLU A 215 -5.86 8.75 -15.43
CA GLU A 215 -6.91 8.84 -16.45
C GLU A 215 -8.27 8.91 -15.74
N PRO A 216 -8.80 10.11 -15.48
CA PRO A 216 -9.86 10.30 -14.49
C PRO A 216 -11.19 9.67 -14.90
N ASN A 217 -11.41 9.45 -16.20
CA ASN A 217 -12.62 8.81 -16.72
C ASN A 217 -12.56 7.28 -16.68
N LEU A 218 -11.43 6.68 -16.31
CA LEU A 218 -11.28 5.23 -16.21
C LEU A 218 -11.49 4.78 -14.77
N LEU A 219 -12.35 3.79 -14.58
CA LEU A 219 -12.57 3.17 -13.27
C LEU A 219 -12.51 1.65 -13.38
N ALA A 220 -12.02 1.01 -12.32
CA ALA A 220 -12.05 -0.43 -12.16
C ALA A 220 -12.92 -0.80 -10.97
N THR A 221 -13.70 -1.87 -11.13
CA THR A 221 -14.49 -2.46 -10.06
C THR A 221 -14.20 -3.94 -9.90
N SER A 222 -14.46 -4.41 -8.69
CA SER A 222 -14.46 -5.81 -8.33
C SER A 222 -15.89 -6.22 -7.98
N ALA A 223 -16.32 -7.40 -8.41
CA ALA A 223 -17.64 -7.92 -8.09
C ALA A 223 -17.58 -9.30 -7.42
N SER A 224 -18.68 -9.67 -6.76
CA SER A 224 -18.76 -10.91 -5.99
C SER A 224 -18.70 -12.18 -6.84
N ASP A 225 -18.98 -12.10 -8.14
CA ASP A 225 -18.83 -13.18 -9.13
C ASP A 225 -17.36 -13.51 -9.47
N ARG A 226 -16.41 -12.85 -8.77
CA ARG A 226 -14.95 -12.92 -8.95
C ARG A 226 -14.46 -12.16 -10.18
N SER A 227 -15.31 -11.31 -10.74
CA SER A 227 -14.92 -10.50 -11.88
C SER A 227 -14.21 -9.21 -11.47
N ILE A 228 -13.35 -8.75 -12.35
CA ILE A 228 -12.83 -7.40 -12.39
C ILE A 228 -13.41 -6.77 -13.65
N SER A 229 -14.15 -5.68 -13.49
CA SER A 229 -14.78 -4.96 -14.60
C SER A 229 -14.15 -3.58 -14.72
N ILE A 230 -13.91 -3.14 -15.95
CA ILE A 230 -13.34 -1.84 -16.29
C ILE A 230 -14.42 -1.04 -17.00
N TYR A 231 -14.62 0.21 -16.55
CA TYR A 231 -15.58 1.13 -17.14
C TYR A 231 -14.82 2.39 -17.58
N ASP A 232 -15.22 2.91 -18.72
CA ASP A 232 -14.83 4.23 -19.18
C ASP A 232 -16.09 5.11 -19.09
N LEU A 233 -16.03 6.21 -18.33
CA LEU A 233 -17.15 7.14 -18.17
C LEU A 233 -17.59 7.79 -19.50
N ARG A 234 -16.71 7.82 -20.50
CA ARG A 234 -17.01 8.32 -21.84
C ARG A 234 -17.91 7.38 -22.62
N LEU A 235 -17.92 6.10 -22.26
CA LEU A 235 -18.77 5.07 -22.84
C LEU A 235 -20.01 4.89 -21.97
N SER A 236 -21.17 4.68 -22.60
CA SER A 236 -22.41 4.33 -21.88
C SER A 236 -22.45 2.85 -21.48
N THR A 237 -21.56 2.02 -22.04
CA THR A 237 -21.43 0.61 -21.72
C THR A 237 -20.10 0.35 -21.00
N PRO A 238 -20.09 -0.61 -20.07
CA PRO A 238 -18.83 -1.11 -19.50
C PRO A 238 -17.87 -1.62 -20.59
N ALA A 239 -16.57 -1.46 -20.38
CA ALA A 239 -15.58 -1.67 -21.43
C ALA A 239 -15.06 -3.11 -21.51
N ARG A 240 -14.65 -3.69 -20.38
CA ARG A 240 -14.10 -5.06 -20.31
C ARG A 240 -14.40 -5.72 -18.97
N LYS A 241 -14.54 -7.05 -18.97
CA LYS A 241 -14.76 -7.86 -17.76
C LYS A 241 -13.88 -9.11 -17.76
N VAL A 242 -13.16 -9.33 -16.66
CA VAL A 242 -12.24 -10.47 -16.48
C VAL A 242 -12.70 -11.29 -15.29
N ILE A 243 -12.97 -12.58 -15.50
CA ILE A 243 -13.40 -13.48 -14.43
C ILE A 243 -12.19 -14.25 -13.90
N MET A 244 -11.88 -14.05 -12.62
CA MET A 244 -10.84 -14.79 -11.92
C MET A 244 -11.37 -16.07 -11.26
N ARG A 245 -10.46 -16.98 -10.90
CA ARG A 245 -10.81 -18.21 -10.19
C ARG A 245 -11.34 -17.94 -8.77
N THR A 246 -10.81 -16.91 -8.12
CA THR A 246 -11.08 -16.49 -6.74
C THR A 246 -11.53 -15.05 -6.72
N LYS A 247 -12.28 -14.67 -5.68
CA LYS A 247 -12.86 -13.33 -5.56
C LYS A 247 -11.76 -12.30 -5.32
N THR A 248 -11.93 -11.14 -5.93
CA THR A 248 -11.13 -9.94 -5.69
C THR A 248 -11.83 -9.13 -4.60
N ASN A 249 -11.08 -8.63 -3.62
CA ASN A 249 -11.65 -7.86 -2.50
C ASN A 249 -11.48 -6.36 -2.73
N SER A 250 -10.26 -5.95 -3.09
CA SER A 250 -9.90 -4.55 -3.33
C SER A 250 -9.02 -4.43 -4.57
N ILE A 251 -9.06 -3.26 -5.19
CA ILE A 251 -8.25 -2.89 -6.34
C ILE A 251 -7.52 -1.60 -5.97
N ALA A 252 -6.33 -1.40 -6.54
CA ALA A 252 -5.63 -0.11 -6.48
C ALA A 252 -4.88 0.12 -7.80
N TRP A 253 -4.96 1.34 -8.31
CA TRP A 253 -4.23 1.79 -9.49
C TRP A 253 -2.82 2.25 -9.12
N ASN A 254 -1.86 2.04 -10.01
CA ASN A 254 -0.54 2.65 -9.86
C ASN A 254 -0.63 4.14 -10.24
N PRO A 255 -0.38 5.08 -9.31
CA PRO A 255 -0.52 6.51 -9.59
C PRO A 255 0.47 7.04 -10.64
N MET A 256 1.64 6.40 -10.81
CA MET A 256 2.65 6.84 -11.77
C MET A 256 2.56 6.12 -13.13
N GLU A 257 1.96 4.94 -13.18
CA GLU A 257 1.76 4.15 -14.40
C GLU A 257 0.26 3.86 -14.58
N PRO A 258 -0.51 4.75 -15.23
CA PRO A 258 -1.97 4.70 -15.23
C PRO A 258 -2.56 3.43 -15.85
N MET A 259 -1.82 2.73 -16.71
CA MET A 259 -2.26 1.47 -17.31
C MET A 259 -2.22 0.27 -16.36
N ASN A 260 -1.50 0.38 -15.24
CA ASN A 260 -1.23 -0.74 -14.35
C ASN A 260 -2.05 -0.62 -13.07
N PHE A 261 -2.70 -1.71 -12.69
CA PHE A 261 -3.38 -1.82 -11.39
C PHE A 261 -3.05 -3.15 -10.72
N THR A 262 -3.26 -3.21 -9.42
CA THR A 262 -3.16 -4.44 -8.63
C THR A 262 -4.51 -4.79 -8.02
N ALA A 263 -4.89 -6.06 -8.16
CA ALA A 263 -6.03 -6.63 -7.49
C ALA A 263 -5.58 -7.48 -6.29
N ALA A 264 -6.22 -7.27 -5.14
CA ALA A 264 -6.07 -8.07 -3.94
C ALA A 264 -7.11 -9.18 -3.93
N ASN A 265 -6.67 -10.44 -3.85
CA ASN A 265 -7.57 -11.59 -3.92
C ASN A 265 -7.72 -12.32 -2.59
N ASP A 266 -8.80 -13.08 -2.52
CA ASP A 266 -9.15 -13.95 -1.40
C ASP A 266 -8.18 -15.14 -1.23
N ASP A 267 -7.37 -15.42 -2.23
CA ASP A 267 -6.38 -16.51 -2.24
C ASP A 267 -5.03 -16.17 -1.56
N GLY A 268 -4.94 -15.01 -0.90
CA GLY A 268 -3.71 -14.53 -0.26
C GLY A 268 -2.64 -14.05 -1.24
N SER A 269 -2.97 -13.91 -2.52
CA SER A 269 -2.08 -13.34 -3.54
C SER A 269 -2.64 -12.01 -4.05
N CYS A 270 -1.74 -11.17 -4.56
CA CYS A 270 -2.12 -9.98 -5.32
C CYS A 270 -1.65 -10.12 -6.77
N TYR A 271 -2.46 -9.62 -7.69
CA TYR A 271 -2.21 -9.73 -9.12
C TYR A 271 -2.04 -8.34 -9.72
N SER A 272 -0.87 -8.06 -10.28
CA SER A 272 -0.65 -6.84 -11.07
C SER A 272 -1.07 -7.10 -12.51
N TYR A 273 -1.97 -6.28 -13.02
CA TYR A 273 -2.45 -6.32 -14.40
C TYR A 273 -2.06 -5.05 -15.15
N ASP A 274 -1.98 -5.20 -16.47
CA ASP A 274 -2.01 -4.11 -17.43
C ASP A 274 -3.42 -4.12 -18.04
N VAL A 275 -4.13 -2.99 -17.98
CA VAL A 275 -5.51 -2.84 -18.50
C VAL A 275 -5.61 -3.23 -19.97
N ARG A 276 -4.56 -2.97 -20.75
CA ARG A 276 -4.57 -3.23 -22.19
C ARG A 276 -4.51 -4.73 -22.48
N LYS A 277 -3.88 -5.50 -21.60
CA LYS A 277 -3.66 -6.94 -21.74
C LYS A 277 -4.05 -7.67 -20.47
N LEU A 278 -5.34 -7.94 -20.33
CA LEU A 278 -5.89 -8.62 -19.15
C LEU A 278 -5.77 -10.15 -19.22
N ASN A 279 -5.36 -10.70 -20.36
CA ASN A 279 -5.14 -12.13 -20.54
C ASN A 279 -4.02 -12.73 -19.66
N GLU A 280 -3.11 -11.91 -19.14
CA GLU A 280 -2.06 -12.35 -18.23
C GLU A 280 -1.76 -11.32 -17.14
N ALA A 281 -1.49 -11.80 -15.92
CA ALA A 281 -0.97 -10.94 -14.87
C ALA A 281 0.52 -10.63 -15.14
N LYS A 282 0.91 -9.35 -15.12
CA LYS A 282 2.32 -8.92 -15.23
C LYS A 282 3.18 -9.45 -14.09
N CYS A 283 2.64 -9.45 -12.88
CA CYS A 283 3.30 -10.00 -11.70
C CYS A 283 2.28 -10.65 -10.75
N VAL A 284 2.71 -11.70 -10.06
CA VAL A 284 1.93 -12.34 -9.00
C VAL A 284 2.71 -12.20 -7.70
N HIS A 285 2.10 -11.51 -6.75
CA HIS A 285 2.65 -11.24 -5.43
C HIS A 285 2.11 -12.26 -4.45
N LYS A 286 3.01 -13.03 -3.85
CA LYS A 286 2.68 -14.10 -2.89
C LYS A 286 3.43 -13.85 -1.61
N ASP A 287 2.76 -14.02 -0.48
CA ASP A 287 3.37 -14.24 0.85
C ASP A 287 2.30 -14.24 1.97
N HIS A 288 1.08 -13.77 1.69
CA HIS A 288 -0.02 -13.85 2.66
C HIS A 288 -0.48 -15.30 2.86
N VAL A 289 -0.94 -15.57 4.08
CA VAL A 289 -1.47 -16.88 4.46
C VAL A 289 -2.98 -16.93 4.24
N SER A 290 -3.66 -15.81 4.45
CA SER A 290 -5.11 -15.67 4.31
C SER A 290 -5.43 -14.59 3.29
N SER A 291 -6.71 -14.35 3.07
CA SER A 291 -7.28 -13.38 2.15
C SER A 291 -6.67 -11.99 2.31
N VAL A 292 -6.38 -11.33 1.18
CA VAL A 292 -5.96 -9.93 1.18
C VAL A 292 -7.21 -9.07 1.15
N MET A 293 -7.39 -8.19 2.13
CA MET A 293 -8.59 -7.38 2.29
C MET A 293 -8.49 -6.06 1.53
N ASP A 294 -7.36 -5.37 1.67
CA ASP A 294 -7.17 -4.06 1.05
C ASP A 294 -5.75 -3.87 0.52
N ILE A 295 -5.63 -2.97 -0.45
CA ILE A 295 -4.39 -2.62 -1.14
C ILE A 295 -4.32 -1.11 -1.38
N ASP A 296 -3.15 -0.53 -1.18
CA ASP A 296 -2.89 0.87 -1.55
C ASP A 296 -1.49 1.02 -2.13
N TYR A 297 -1.38 1.86 -3.14
CA TYR A 297 -0.09 2.19 -3.75
C TYR A 297 0.60 3.31 -2.99
N SER A 298 1.93 3.24 -2.92
CA SER A 298 2.70 4.42 -2.59
C SER A 298 2.48 5.47 -3.66
N PRO A 299 2.39 6.76 -3.30
CA PRO A 299 2.33 7.86 -4.26
C PRO A 299 3.44 7.82 -5.32
N THR A 300 4.59 7.23 -5.00
CA THR A 300 5.71 7.05 -5.94
C THR A 300 5.49 5.94 -6.99
N GLY A 301 4.47 5.10 -6.83
CA GLY A 301 4.16 3.97 -7.72
C GLY A 301 5.13 2.78 -7.67
N ARG A 302 6.20 2.85 -6.87
CA ARG A 302 7.27 1.82 -6.82
C ARG A 302 6.95 0.66 -5.88
N GLU A 303 6.19 0.94 -4.84
CA GLU A 303 5.80 -0.01 -3.80
C GLU A 303 4.32 0.11 -3.52
N PHE A 304 3.74 -0.96 -3.01
CA PHE A 304 2.35 -1.00 -2.56
C PHE A 304 2.26 -1.79 -1.25
N VAL A 305 1.21 -1.52 -0.50
CA VAL A 305 0.96 -2.15 0.79
C VAL A 305 -0.34 -2.93 0.71
N THR A 306 -0.38 -4.01 1.47
CA THR A 306 -1.51 -4.93 1.54
C THR A 306 -1.84 -5.23 2.99
N GLY A 307 -3.12 -5.16 3.33
CA GLY A 307 -3.67 -5.64 4.60
C GLY A 307 -4.33 -6.98 4.40
N SER A 308 -4.04 -7.95 5.26
CA SER A 308 -4.64 -9.28 5.19
C SER A 308 -5.42 -9.64 6.45
N TYR A 309 -6.37 -10.54 6.24
CA TYR A 309 -7.11 -11.22 7.29
C TYR A 309 -6.21 -12.06 8.22
N ASP A 310 -4.98 -12.38 7.81
CA ASP A 310 -3.99 -13.08 8.66
C ASP A 310 -3.36 -12.23 9.78
N ARG A 311 -3.87 -11.00 9.98
CA ARG A 311 -3.46 -10.01 10.99
C ARG A 311 -2.10 -9.40 10.73
N SER A 312 -1.80 -9.20 9.45
CA SER A 312 -0.53 -8.60 9.06
C SER A 312 -0.69 -7.61 7.92
N VAL A 313 0.26 -6.69 7.91
CA VAL A 313 0.45 -5.73 6.83
C VAL A 313 1.73 -6.11 6.11
N ARG A 314 1.67 -6.26 4.79
CA ARG A 314 2.85 -6.58 3.98
C ARG A 314 3.10 -5.48 2.95
N ILE A 315 4.36 -5.11 2.80
CA ILE A 315 4.84 -4.16 1.80
C ILE A 315 5.45 -4.96 0.66
N PHE A 316 5.06 -4.67 -0.57
CA PHE A 316 5.59 -5.29 -1.77
C PHE A 316 6.23 -4.24 -2.66
N GLN A 317 7.25 -4.66 -3.40
CA GLN A 317 7.73 -3.88 -4.54
C GLN A 317 6.85 -4.18 -5.73
N TYR A 318 6.54 -3.18 -6.56
CA TYR A 318 5.65 -3.35 -7.71
C TYR A 318 6.10 -4.49 -8.66
N ASN A 319 7.41 -4.61 -8.89
CA ASN A 319 7.97 -5.67 -9.73
C ASN A 319 8.37 -6.95 -8.97
N GLY A 320 8.24 -6.97 -7.64
CA GLY A 320 8.76 -8.06 -6.81
C GLY A 320 7.65 -8.99 -6.33
N GLY A 321 7.67 -10.26 -6.73
CA GLY A 321 6.63 -11.23 -6.35
C GLY A 321 6.59 -11.66 -4.88
N HIS A 322 7.47 -11.13 -4.02
CA HIS A 322 7.52 -11.43 -2.58
C HIS A 322 7.59 -10.15 -1.76
N SER A 323 7.14 -10.23 -0.52
CA SER A 323 7.08 -9.11 0.41
C SER A 323 8.47 -8.55 0.72
N ARG A 324 8.59 -7.23 0.58
CA ARG A 324 9.75 -6.48 1.05
C ARG A 324 9.78 -6.50 2.56
N GLU A 325 8.67 -6.20 3.24
CA GLU A 325 8.54 -6.18 4.70
C GLU A 325 7.17 -6.67 5.15
N MET A 326 7.08 -7.06 6.42
CA MET A 326 5.84 -7.50 7.06
C MET A 326 5.79 -6.92 8.47
N TYR A 327 4.66 -6.32 8.80
CA TYR A 327 4.36 -5.79 10.12
C TYR A 327 3.24 -6.60 10.78
N HIS A 328 3.44 -6.87 12.06
CA HIS A 328 2.45 -7.51 12.93
C HIS A 328 2.62 -6.97 14.35
N THR A 329 1.55 -7.00 15.13
CA THR A 329 1.61 -6.89 16.59
C THR A 329 0.71 -7.97 17.19
N LYS A 330 0.88 -8.27 18.47
CA LYS A 330 0.01 -9.23 19.17
C LYS A 330 -1.42 -8.70 19.37
N ARG A 331 -1.56 -7.36 19.49
CA ARG A 331 -2.85 -6.70 19.71
C ARG A 331 -3.67 -6.59 18.43
N MET A 332 -2.99 -6.29 17.32
CA MET A 332 -3.61 -6.18 15.99
C MET A 332 -4.29 -7.48 15.59
N GLN A 333 -5.59 -7.37 15.37
CA GLN A 333 -6.42 -8.44 14.81
C GLN A 333 -6.45 -8.31 13.28
N ARG A 334 -7.58 -8.66 12.64
CA ARG A 334 -7.69 -8.67 11.17
C ARG A 334 -7.51 -7.25 10.65
N VAL A 335 -6.78 -7.08 9.56
CA VAL A 335 -6.56 -5.77 8.95
C VAL A 335 -7.52 -5.65 7.78
N PHE A 336 -8.48 -4.73 7.88
CA PHE A 336 -9.50 -4.54 6.86
C PHE A 336 -9.11 -3.50 5.82
N CYS A 337 -8.46 -2.42 6.24
CA CYS A 337 -8.10 -1.32 5.37
C CYS A 337 -6.66 -0.86 5.63
N VAL A 338 -5.97 -0.46 4.55
CA VAL A 338 -4.60 0.04 4.65
C VAL A 338 -4.39 1.15 3.63
N LYS A 339 -3.70 2.22 4.05
CA LYS A 339 -3.36 3.35 3.17
C LYS A 339 -1.92 3.79 3.37
N PHE A 340 -1.27 4.19 2.29
CA PHE A 340 -0.05 4.98 2.34
C PHE A 340 -0.37 6.44 2.62
N SER A 341 0.47 7.09 3.42
CA SER A 341 0.49 8.55 3.51
C SER A 341 0.88 9.17 2.16
N CYS A 342 0.46 10.41 1.91
CA CYS A 342 0.72 11.11 0.65
C CYS A 342 2.22 11.42 0.40
N ASP A 343 3.05 11.36 1.45
CA ASP A 343 4.52 11.46 1.35
C ASP A 343 5.22 10.10 1.18
N ALA A 344 4.47 9.00 1.09
CA ALA A 344 4.94 7.61 1.01
C ALA A 344 5.80 7.12 2.18
N SER A 345 5.98 7.93 3.23
CA SER A 345 6.91 7.63 4.34
C SER A 345 6.25 6.79 5.44
N TYR A 346 4.92 6.86 5.55
CA TYR A 346 4.13 6.14 6.52
C TYR A 346 3.04 5.28 5.87
N ILE A 347 2.58 4.31 6.65
CA ILE A 347 1.49 3.41 6.34
C ILE A 347 0.53 3.46 7.50
N ILE A 348 -0.76 3.59 7.21
CA ILE A 348 -1.82 3.52 8.21
C ILE A 348 -2.63 2.27 7.96
N SER A 349 -2.82 1.46 9.00
CA SER A 349 -3.67 0.28 8.97
C SER A 349 -4.86 0.46 9.89
N GLY A 350 -6.06 0.19 9.40
CA GLY A 350 -7.26 0.02 10.21
C GLY A 350 -7.54 -1.47 10.43
N SER A 351 -7.72 -1.83 11.69
CA SER A 351 -7.95 -3.21 12.09
C SER A 351 -9.29 -3.40 12.79
N ASP A 352 -9.66 -4.67 12.90
CA ASP A 352 -10.86 -5.19 13.56
C ASP A 352 -10.89 -4.86 15.07
N ASP A 353 -9.72 -4.60 15.67
CA ASP A 353 -9.59 -4.22 17.07
C ASP A 353 -9.76 -2.71 17.31
N THR A 354 -10.63 -2.07 16.51
CA THR A 354 -11.05 -0.65 16.53
C THR A 354 -9.95 0.40 16.28
N ASN A 355 -8.70 0.00 16.40
CA ASN A 355 -7.56 0.90 16.39
C ASN A 355 -7.07 1.18 14.98
N LEU A 356 -6.65 2.43 14.75
CA LEU A 356 -5.80 2.79 13.62
C LEU A 356 -4.34 2.78 14.07
N ARG A 357 -3.45 2.21 13.25
CA ARG A 357 -2.01 2.14 13.57
C ARG A 357 -1.18 2.79 12.49
N LEU A 358 -0.24 3.60 12.93
CA LEU A 358 0.73 4.27 12.08
C LEU A 358 2.06 3.51 12.11
N TRP A 359 2.55 3.18 10.92
CA TRP A 359 3.81 2.49 10.68
C TRP A 359 4.69 3.33 9.78
N LYS A 360 6.00 3.22 9.92
CA LYS A 360 6.94 3.69 8.89
C LYS A 360 6.86 2.75 7.70
N ALA A 361 6.95 3.29 6.49
CA ALA A 361 7.11 2.49 5.29
C ALA A 361 8.46 1.77 5.31
N LYS A 362 9.55 2.48 5.60
CA LYS A 362 10.88 1.89 5.83
C LYS A 362 11.14 1.78 7.33
N ALA A 363 11.18 0.56 7.85
CA ALA A 363 11.24 0.31 9.30
C ALA A 363 12.49 0.91 10.00
N SER A 364 13.62 1.01 9.30
CA SER A 364 14.91 1.47 9.84
C SER A 364 15.16 2.96 9.64
N GLU A 365 14.27 3.67 8.93
CA GLU A 365 14.46 5.08 8.61
C GLU A 365 14.29 5.95 9.87
N GLN A 366 15.23 6.88 10.05
CA GLN A 366 15.21 7.81 11.17
C GLN A 366 14.22 8.95 10.90
N LEU A 367 13.55 9.39 11.96
CA LEU A 367 12.66 10.55 11.89
C LEU A 367 13.46 11.84 12.06
N GLY A 368 13.10 12.87 11.30
CA GLY A 368 13.70 14.20 11.38
C GLY A 368 14.68 14.52 10.25
N VAL A 369 15.31 15.68 10.33
CA VAL A 369 16.24 16.19 9.31
C VAL A 369 17.61 15.55 9.51
N ILE A 370 18.10 14.87 8.47
CA ILE A 370 19.40 14.17 8.47
C ILE A 370 20.47 15.10 7.89
N LEU A 371 21.65 15.17 8.50
CA LEU A 371 22.76 15.97 7.98
C LEU A 371 23.25 15.43 6.62
N PRO A 372 23.73 16.27 5.70
CA PRO A 372 24.18 15.81 4.37
C PRO A 372 25.25 14.71 4.40
N ARG A 373 26.16 14.74 5.39
CA ARG A 373 27.19 13.70 5.57
C ARG A 373 26.59 12.34 5.96
N GLU A 374 25.57 12.35 6.80
CA GLU A 374 24.86 11.16 7.24
C GLU A 374 23.97 10.60 6.13
N LYS A 375 23.27 11.47 5.39
CA LYS A 375 22.51 11.08 4.19
C LYS A 375 23.40 10.34 3.17
N LYS A 376 24.57 10.91 2.82
CA LYS A 376 25.54 10.26 1.93
C LYS A 376 26.02 8.91 2.47
N LYS A 377 26.16 8.76 3.79
CA LYS A 377 26.52 7.49 4.42
C LYS A 377 25.40 6.46 4.27
N HIS A 378 24.15 6.83 4.49
CA HIS A 378 23.00 5.94 4.29
C HIS A 378 22.88 5.49 2.83
N GLU A 379 22.99 6.42 1.88
CA GLU A 379 22.96 6.12 0.44
C GLU A 379 24.09 5.15 0.05
N TYR A 380 25.31 5.39 0.54
CA TYR A 380 26.45 4.50 0.32
C TYR A 380 26.21 3.10 0.89
N LEU A 381 25.73 2.99 2.14
CA LEU A 381 25.45 1.70 2.77
C LEU A 381 24.30 0.97 2.06
N GLU A 382 23.28 1.68 1.58
CA GLU A 382 22.19 1.09 0.82
C GLU A 382 22.66 0.57 -0.56
N ALA A 383 23.50 1.33 -1.26
CA ALA A 383 24.09 0.91 -2.53
C ALA A 383 24.99 -0.34 -2.36
N VAL A 384 25.86 -0.34 -1.34
CA VAL A 384 26.73 -1.47 -1.01
C VAL A 384 25.90 -2.69 -0.58
N LYS A 385 24.87 -2.50 0.23
CA LYS A 385 23.93 -3.57 0.62
C LYS A 385 23.24 -4.18 -0.61
N ASN A 386 22.77 -3.35 -1.55
CA ASN A 386 22.12 -3.82 -2.77
C ASN A 386 23.10 -4.60 -3.67
N ARG A 387 24.36 -4.14 -3.80
CA ARG A 387 25.42 -4.84 -4.55
C ARG A 387 25.68 -6.25 -3.99
N TYR A 388 25.77 -6.39 -2.67
CA TYR A 388 26.14 -7.66 -2.01
C TYR A 388 24.94 -8.47 -1.47
N LYS A 389 23.70 -8.06 -1.77
CA LYS A 389 22.45 -8.68 -1.26
C LYS A 389 22.32 -10.18 -1.55
N HIS A 390 22.96 -10.66 -2.60
CA HIS A 390 22.84 -12.04 -3.07
C HIS A 390 23.68 -13.03 -2.27
N LEU A 391 24.71 -12.57 -1.56
CA LEU A 391 25.60 -13.40 -0.75
C LEU A 391 24.84 -14.04 0.42
N SER A 392 25.14 -15.30 0.73
CA SER A 392 24.34 -16.14 1.63
C SER A 392 24.13 -15.53 3.02
N GLU A 393 25.18 -15.01 3.66
CA GLU A 393 25.10 -14.40 5.00
C GLU A 393 24.22 -13.15 5.01
N ILE A 394 24.47 -12.23 4.08
CA ILE A 394 23.73 -10.97 3.94
C ILE A 394 22.27 -11.26 3.57
N LYS A 395 22.04 -12.15 2.61
CA LYS A 395 20.72 -12.60 2.17
C LYS A 395 19.93 -13.22 3.32
N ARG A 396 20.57 -14.04 4.16
CA ARG A 396 19.96 -14.64 5.35
C ARG A 396 19.53 -13.56 6.34
N ILE A 397 20.40 -12.60 6.64
CA ILE A 397 20.09 -11.49 7.58
C ILE A 397 18.95 -10.64 7.03
N ILE A 398 19.00 -10.21 5.77
CA ILE A 398 17.97 -9.37 5.15
C ILE A 398 16.61 -10.08 5.14
N ARG A 399 16.56 -11.38 4.84
CA ARG A 399 15.32 -12.16 4.82
C ARG A 399 14.78 -12.50 6.21
N HIS A 400 15.63 -12.53 7.24
CA HIS A 400 15.22 -12.90 8.58
C HIS A 400 14.18 -11.91 9.13
N ARG A 401 13.06 -12.47 9.62
CA ARG A 401 11.97 -11.75 10.28
C ARG A 401 11.36 -12.65 11.35
N HIS A 402 10.99 -12.06 12.47
CA HIS A 402 10.23 -12.75 13.50
C HIS A 402 8.75 -12.81 13.07
N LEU A 403 8.28 -14.01 12.71
CA LEU A 403 6.89 -14.27 12.35
C LEU A 403 6.11 -14.76 13.57
N PRO A 404 4.84 -14.35 13.76
CA PRO A 404 3.97 -14.97 14.74
C PRO A 404 3.86 -16.48 14.51
N LYS A 405 3.83 -17.28 15.59
CA LYS A 405 3.75 -18.74 15.52
C LYS A 405 2.61 -19.24 14.60
N PRO A 406 1.38 -18.68 14.63
CA PRO A 406 0.31 -19.13 13.75
C PRO A 406 0.64 -18.93 12.27
N ILE A 407 1.16 -17.76 11.91
CA ILE A 407 1.53 -17.42 10.53
C ILE A 407 2.67 -18.32 10.07
N TYR A 408 3.71 -18.49 10.90
CA TYR A 408 4.84 -19.35 10.56
C TYR A 408 4.43 -20.80 10.27
N LYS A 409 3.58 -21.38 11.13
CA LYS A 409 3.06 -22.74 10.95
C LYS A 409 2.22 -22.85 9.68
N ALA A 410 1.30 -21.92 9.46
CA ALA A 410 0.42 -21.91 8.30
C ALA A 410 1.21 -21.70 6.98
N THR A 411 2.21 -20.81 6.96
CA THR A 411 3.11 -20.65 5.81
C THR A 411 3.87 -21.95 5.50
N LYS A 412 4.33 -22.67 6.53
CA LYS A 412 5.01 -23.97 6.34
C LYS A 412 4.05 -24.99 5.71
N GLN A 413 2.82 -25.09 6.22
CA GLN A 413 1.78 -25.97 5.66
C GLN A 413 1.44 -25.61 4.21
N ILE A 414 1.25 -24.32 3.90
CA ILE A 414 0.97 -23.86 2.53
C ILE A 414 2.12 -24.24 1.58
N ARG A 415 3.38 -24.12 2.03
CA ARG A 415 4.54 -24.55 1.23
C ARG A 415 4.54 -26.06 0.99
N GLU A 416 4.29 -26.87 2.02
CA GLU A 416 4.19 -28.33 1.89
C GLU A 416 3.06 -28.74 0.94
N ILE A 417 1.89 -28.10 1.04
CA ILE A 417 0.76 -28.31 0.13
C ILE A 417 1.17 -27.96 -1.30
N THR A 418 1.75 -26.76 -1.53
CA THR A 418 2.16 -26.29 -2.85
C THR A 418 3.24 -27.20 -3.47
N ASP A 419 4.22 -27.64 -2.69
CA ASP A 419 5.25 -28.58 -3.13
C ASP A 419 4.67 -29.98 -3.41
N SER A 420 3.63 -30.39 -2.69
CA SER A 420 2.92 -31.64 -2.98
C SER A 420 2.11 -31.55 -4.27
N GLU A 421 1.42 -30.43 -4.53
CA GLU A 421 0.68 -30.18 -5.76
C GLU A 421 1.61 -30.11 -6.97
N ARG A 422 2.72 -29.37 -6.86
CA ARG A 422 3.74 -29.31 -7.92
C ARG A 422 4.26 -30.71 -8.25
N ARG A 423 4.63 -31.52 -7.23
CA ARG A 423 5.07 -32.90 -7.44
C ARG A 423 4.00 -33.77 -8.10
N LYS A 424 2.73 -33.62 -7.74
CA LYS A 424 1.61 -34.34 -8.37
C LYS A 424 1.44 -33.93 -9.83
N GLU A 425 1.53 -32.64 -10.15
CA GLU A 425 1.47 -32.13 -11.54
C GLU A 425 2.66 -32.63 -12.38
N GLU A 426 3.87 -32.59 -11.83
CA GLU A 426 5.08 -33.11 -12.49
C GLU A 426 4.97 -34.61 -12.77
N ARG A 427 4.50 -35.41 -11.80
CA ARG A 427 4.25 -36.85 -12.00
C ARG A 427 3.19 -37.09 -13.06
N ARG A 428 2.07 -36.37 -13.01
CA ARG A 428 1.01 -36.49 -14.02
C ARG A 428 1.57 -36.19 -15.40
N LYS A 429 2.39 -35.14 -15.53
CA LYS A 429 3.06 -34.79 -16.79
C LYS A 429 4.02 -35.88 -17.27
N ALA A 430 4.82 -36.45 -16.38
CA ALA A 430 5.77 -37.51 -16.73
C ALA A 430 5.08 -38.81 -17.19
N HIS A 431 3.88 -39.11 -16.67
CA HIS A 431 3.10 -40.29 -17.04
C HIS A 431 2.05 -40.05 -18.13
N SER A 432 1.94 -38.83 -18.66
CA SER A 432 1.01 -38.53 -19.76
C SER A 432 1.76 -38.54 -21.09
N ALA A 433 1.04 -38.79 -22.19
CA ALA A 433 1.62 -38.71 -23.53
C ALA A 433 2.27 -37.33 -23.78
N PRO A 434 3.44 -37.26 -24.42
CA PRO A 434 4.10 -36.00 -24.74
C PRO A 434 3.14 -35.00 -25.43
N GLY A 435 3.03 -33.78 -24.89
CA GLY A 435 2.19 -32.71 -25.46
C GLY A 435 0.73 -32.67 -24.97
N SER A 436 0.23 -33.71 -24.29
CA SER A 436 -1.16 -33.75 -23.78
C SER A 436 -1.46 -32.72 -22.69
N ILE A 437 -0.48 -32.39 -21.84
CA ILE A 437 -0.61 -31.42 -20.75
C ILE A 437 0.20 -30.16 -21.08
N GLN A 438 -0.50 -29.09 -21.45
CA GLN A 438 0.11 -27.77 -21.65
C GLN A 438 0.40 -27.07 -20.32
N ASN A 439 1.63 -26.57 -20.16
CA ASN A 439 2.02 -25.83 -18.96
C ASN A 439 1.54 -24.38 -19.05
N LYS A 440 0.43 -24.06 -18.38
CA LYS A 440 -0.01 -22.67 -18.26
C LYS A 440 0.81 -21.96 -17.18
N PRO A 441 1.47 -20.82 -17.48
CA PRO A 441 2.20 -20.07 -16.47
C PRO A 441 1.24 -19.62 -15.36
N LEU A 442 1.76 -19.50 -14.15
CA LEU A 442 0.95 -19.09 -12.99
C LEU A 442 0.21 -17.76 -13.21
N ARG A 443 0.78 -16.88 -14.05
CA ARG A 443 0.24 -15.57 -14.44
C ARG A 443 -1.06 -15.64 -15.24
N THR A 444 -1.26 -16.70 -16.02
CA THR A 444 -2.49 -16.91 -16.82
C THR A 444 -3.41 -17.94 -16.19
N ARG A 445 -2.87 -18.87 -15.39
CA ARG A 445 -3.60 -19.99 -14.79
C ARG A 445 -4.80 -19.59 -13.91
N ARG A 446 -4.82 -18.38 -13.36
CA ARG A 446 -5.87 -17.90 -12.43
C ARG A 446 -7.03 -17.19 -13.15
N ILE A 447 -6.88 -16.90 -14.44
CA ILE A 447 -7.87 -16.20 -15.26
C ILE A 447 -8.72 -17.26 -15.96
N VAL A 448 -10.04 -17.16 -15.83
CA VAL A 448 -10.99 -18.15 -16.35
C VAL A 448 -11.51 -17.71 -17.72
N LYS A 449 -11.99 -16.47 -17.82
CA LYS A 449 -12.60 -15.93 -19.04
C LYS A 449 -12.43 -14.41 -19.09
N GLU A 450 -12.14 -13.88 -20.27
CA GLU A 450 -12.29 -12.46 -20.59
C GLU A 450 -13.59 -12.29 -21.41
N VAL A 451 -14.36 -11.28 -21.07
CA VAL A 451 -15.56 -10.85 -21.78
C VAL A 451 -15.34 -9.39 -22.16
N GLU A 452 -15.37 -9.11 -23.46
CA GLU A 452 -15.40 -7.75 -23.99
C GLU A 452 -16.84 -7.22 -24.05
#